data_AF-A0A9E5AME7-F1
#
_entry.id   AF-A0A9E5AME7-F1
#
_cell.length_a   1.000
_cell.length_b   1.000
_cell.length_c   1.000
_cell.angle_alpha   90.00
_cell.angle_beta   90.00
_cell.angle_gamma   90.00
#
_symmetry.space_group_name_H-M   'P 1'
#
loop_
_entity.id
_entity.type
_entity.pdbx_description
1 polymer ?
#
loop_
_entity_poly.entity_id
_entity_poly.type
_entity_poly.pdbx_seq_one_letter_code
_entity_poly.pdbx_strand_id
1 'polypeptide(L)'
;MISPLPYTSKLEMAFTLTIRMAALAILAITGVRTLRPTVTVAYPAALKPASAGLVAFGLTEPQRREIFAVLATEELASRQKIRENNNWDGHPWSQEDDRGWQERTTVRELAAKHKISLSQVYLVLDQGIRLRWPAADGKPLVATVPPIELRHQ
;
A
#
# COMPACT_ATOMS: atom_id res chain seq x y z
N MET A 1 -58.18 16.26 -30.88
CA MET A 1 -58.11 14.90 -30.29
C MET A 1 -57.08 14.94 -29.18
N ILE A 2 -57.49 14.84 -27.92
CA ILE A 2 -56.59 14.81 -26.76
C ILE A 2 -56.40 13.34 -26.39
N SER A 3 -55.19 12.80 -26.59
CA SER A 3 -54.88 11.43 -26.17
C SER A 3 -54.84 11.36 -24.64
N PRO A 4 -55.56 10.42 -23.99
CA PRO A 4 -55.50 10.27 -22.54
C PRO A 4 -54.11 9.82 -22.11
N LEU A 5 -53.59 10.42 -21.04
CA LEU A 5 -52.32 10.01 -20.44
C LEU A 5 -52.43 8.58 -19.90
N PRO A 6 -51.39 7.74 -20.06
CA PRO A 6 -51.42 6.36 -19.61
C PRO A 6 -51.57 6.30 -18.08
N TYR A 7 -52.64 5.64 -17.63
CA TYR A 7 -52.90 5.37 -16.22
C TYR A 7 -51.97 4.22 -15.77
N THR A 8 -50.82 4.56 -15.19
CA THR A 8 -49.93 3.57 -14.57
C THR A 8 -50.63 2.94 -13.38
N SER A 9 -50.66 1.61 -13.32
CA SER A 9 -51.30 0.91 -12.21
C SER A 9 -50.60 1.24 -10.89
N LYS A 10 -51.34 1.23 -9.77
CA LYS A 10 -50.75 1.44 -8.43
C LYS A 10 -49.61 0.46 -8.13
N LEU A 11 -49.66 -0.73 -8.75
CA LEU A 11 -48.68 -1.79 -8.60
C LEU A 11 -47.37 -1.49 -9.34
N GLU A 12 -47.44 -0.90 -10.54
CA GLU A 12 -46.25 -0.42 -11.27
C GLU A 12 -45.59 0.78 -10.60
N MET A 13 -46.38 1.70 -10.04
CA MET A 13 -45.84 2.83 -9.26
C MET A 13 -45.13 2.33 -8.00
N ALA A 14 -45.73 1.39 -7.27
CA ALA A 14 -45.12 0.79 -6.09
C ALA A 14 -43.80 0.07 -6.44
N PHE A 15 -43.81 -0.75 -7.49
CA PHE A 15 -42.63 -1.48 -7.94
C PHE A 15 -41.48 -0.55 -8.35
N THR A 16 -41.77 0.49 -9.14
CA THR A 16 -40.78 1.48 -9.58
C THR A 16 -40.20 2.24 -8.39
N LEU A 17 -41.03 2.59 -7.41
CA LEU A 17 -40.59 3.26 -6.19
C LEU A 17 -39.66 2.35 -5.37
N THR A 18 -40.00 1.07 -5.21
CA THR A 18 -39.16 0.10 -4.47
C THR A 18 -37.78 -0.06 -5.12
N ILE A 19 -37.71 -0.18 -6.45
CA ILE A 19 -36.42 -0.30 -7.15
C ILE A 19 -35.57 0.96 -6.94
N ARG A 20 -36.16 2.16 -7.05
CA ARG A 20 -35.44 3.41 -6.84
C ARG A 20 -34.90 3.55 -5.43
N MET A 21 -35.69 3.16 -4.43
CA MET A 21 -35.26 3.18 -3.03
C MET A 21 -34.15 2.15 -2.76
N ALA A 22 -34.23 0.96 -3.35
CA ALA A 22 -33.17 -0.04 -3.26
C ALA A 22 -31.87 0.45 -3.91
N ALA A 23 -31.95 1.08 -5.08
CA ALA A 23 -30.79 1.65 -5.77
C ALA A 23 -30.12 2.77 -4.94
N LEU A 24 -30.92 3.67 -4.35
CA LEU A 24 -30.41 4.72 -3.46
C LEU A 24 -29.72 4.14 -2.22
N ALA A 25 -30.30 3.10 -1.61
CA ALA A 25 -29.69 2.43 -0.46
C ALA A 25 -28.35 1.79 -0.82
N ILE A 26 -28.26 1.10 -1.97
CA ILE A 26 -27.00 0.50 -2.45
C ILE A 26 -25.94 1.58 -2.71
N LEU A 27 -26.34 2.70 -3.33
CA LEU A 27 -25.43 3.80 -3.64
C LEU A 27 -24.91 4.48 -2.37
N ALA A 28 -25.76 4.66 -1.36
CA ALA A 28 -25.38 5.18 -0.05
C ALA A 28 -24.40 4.23 0.69
N ILE A 29 -24.71 2.92 0.73
CA ILE A 29 -23.83 1.93 1.38
C ILE A 29 -22.47 1.88 0.69
N THR A 30 -22.45 1.85 -0.64
CA THR A 30 -21.22 1.83 -1.43
C THR A 30 -20.41 3.10 -1.21
N GLY A 31 -21.06 4.27 -1.28
CA GLY A 31 -20.43 5.56 -1.03
C GLY A 31 -19.81 5.66 0.36
N VAL A 32 -20.51 5.20 1.41
CA VAL A 32 -19.95 5.15 2.77
C VAL A 32 -18.75 4.21 2.83
N ARG A 33 -18.84 3.01 2.23
CA ARG A 33 -17.73 2.05 2.25
C ARG A 33 -16.49 2.56 1.51
N THR A 34 -16.66 3.27 0.39
CA THR A 34 -15.55 3.82 -0.39
C THR A 34 -14.95 5.07 0.23
N LEU A 35 -15.79 5.97 0.76
CA LEU A 35 -15.33 7.28 1.26
C LEU A 35 -14.86 7.24 2.71
N ARG A 36 -15.45 6.40 3.57
CA ARG A 36 -15.08 6.29 4.99
C ARG A 36 -13.57 6.14 5.21
N PRO A 37 -12.83 5.24 4.52
CA PRO A 37 -11.38 5.16 4.71
C PRO A 37 -10.65 6.45 4.33
N THR A 38 -11.17 7.27 3.41
CA THR A 38 -10.56 8.55 3.05
C THR A 38 -10.74 9.61 4.12
N VAL A 39 -11.91 9.64 4.79
CA VAL A 39 -12.24 10.68 5.79
C VAL A 39 -11.91 10.28 7.23
N THR A 40 -11.79 8.99 7.53
CA THR A 40 -11.59 8.49 8.90
C THR A 40 -10.22 7.86 9.15
N VAL A 41 -9.29 7.93 8.20
CA VAL A 41 -7.90 7.55 8.50
C VAL A 41 -7.35 8.58 9.49
N ALA A 42 -7.16 8.14 10.72
CA ALA A 42 -6.43 8.91 11.71
C ALA A 42 -5.06 9.26 11.13
N TYR A 43 -4.66 10.53 11.24
CA TYR A 43 -3.30 10.92 10.89
C TYR A 43 -2.32 9.98 11.61
N PRO A 44 -1.35 9.39 10.90
CA PRO A 44 -0.36 8.57 11.55
C PRO A 44 0.28 9.40 12.66
N ALA A 45 0.46 8.78 13.83
CA ALA A 45 1.12 9.44 14.96
C ALA A 45 2.43 10.07 14.46
N ALA A 46 2.68 11.33 14.85
CA ALA A 46 3.86 12.05 14.42
C ALA A 46 5.10 11.17 14.64
N LEU A 47 5.90 11.00 13.58
CA LEU A 47 7.14 10.25 13.64
C LEU A 47 8.02 10.91 14.69
N LYS A 48 8.23 10.23 15.82
CA LYS A 48 9.23 10.69 16.78
C LYS A 48 10.57 10.65 16.04
N PRO A 49 11.35 11.75 16.02
CA PRO A 49 12.66 11.74 15.40
C PRO A 49 13.47 10.58 15.99
N ALA A 50 14.34 9.98 15.19
CA ALA A 50 15.20 8.89 15.63
C ALA A 50 16.00 9.37 16.85
N SER A 51 15.53 9.06 18.05
CA SER A 51 16.36 9.20 19.24
C SER A 51 17.46 8.17 19.08
N ALA A 52 18.70 8.64 18.92
CA ALA A 52 19.87 7.79 18.99
C ALA A 52 19.79 6.99 20.30
N GLY A 53 19.52 5.69 20.21
CA GLY A 53 19.21 4.84 21.36
C GLY A 53 18.53 3.52 20.98
N LEU A 54 18.22 2.71 22.01
CA LEU A 54 17.62 1.37 21.90
C LEU A 54 16.26 1.33 21.15
N VAL A 55 15.58 2.48 21.04
CA VAL A 55 14.26 2.62 20.41
C VAL A 55 14.30 3.71 19.34
N ALA A 56 14.51 3.31 18.08
CA ALA A 56 14.41 4.20 16.92
C ALA A 56 13.07 3.99 16.23
N PHE A 57 12.44 5.07 15.75
CA PHE A 57 11.11 5.05 15.11
C PHE A 57 10.00 4.42 15.98
N GLY A 58 10.18 4.39 17.30
CA GLY A 58 9.25 3.71 18.22
C GLY A 58 9.37 2.17 18.21
N LEU A 59 10.43 1.61 17.63
CA LEU A 59 10.69 0.17 17.53
C LEU A 59 12.00 -0.19 18.23
N THR A 60 12.07 -1.36 18.86
CA THR A 60 13.32 -1.89 19.43
C THR A 60 14.26 -2.36 18.31
N GLU A 61 15.57 -2.44 18.56
CA GLU A 61 16.51 -2.94 17.54
C GLU A 61 16.16 -4.34 17.01
N PRO A 62 15.79 -5.33 17.85
CA PRO A 62 15.35 -6.63 17.36
C PRO A 62 14.17 -6.54 16.38
N GLN A 63 13.16 -5.70 16.67
CA GLN A 63 12.02 -5.49 15.77
C GLN A 63 12.46 -4.88 14.44
N ARG A 64 13.35 -3.88 14.48
CA ARG A 64 13.86 -3.25 13.25
C ARG A 64 14.67 -4.23 12.40
N ARG A 65 15.48 -5.08 13.03
CA ARG A 65 16.24 -6.12 12.35
C ARG A 65 15.34 -7.20 11.75
N GLU A 66 14.28 -7.61 12.45
CA GLU A 66 13.28 -8.54 11.92
C GLU A 66 12.60 -7.95 10.67
N ILE A 67 12.10 -6.72 10.77
CA ILE A 67 11.44 -6.03 9.65
C ILE A 67 12.39 -5.89 8.45
N PHE A 68 13.63 -5.46 8.69
CA PHE A 68 14.63 -5.34 7.63
C PHE A 68 14.95 -6.69 6.99
N ALA A 69 15.13 -7.75 7.78
CA ALA A 69 15.45 -9.08 7.25
C ALA A 69 14.34 -9.60 6.33
N VAL A 70 13.07 -9.38 6.68
CA VAL A 70 11.94 -9.74 5.81
C VAL A 70 11.99 -8.94 4.51
N LEU A 71 12.10 -7.61 4.58
CA LEU A 71 12.17 -6.76 3.38
C LEU A 71 13.34 -7.13 2.47
N ALA A 72 14.50 -7.39 3.06
CA ALA A 72 15.71 -7.74 2.30
C ALA A 72 15.60 -9.11 1.64
N THR A 73 14.97 -10.07 2.32
CA THR A 73 14.68 -11.40 1.74
C THR A 73 13.72 -11.30 0.57
N GLU A 74 12.62 -10.56 0.76
CA GLU A 74 11.61 -10.36 -0.26
C GLU A 74 12.16 -9.61 -1.47
N GLU A 75 13.00 -8.59 -1.29
CA GLU A 75 13.63 -7.88 -2.42
C GLU A 75 14.51 -8.81 -3.27
N LEU A 76 15.30 -9.70 -2.64
CA LEU A 76 16.12 -10.67 -3.35
C LEU A 76 15.27 -11.70 -4.10
N ALA A 77 14.24 -12.23 -3.44
CA ALA A 77 13.31 -13.20 -4.04
C ALA A 77 12.52 -12.57 -5.21
N SER A 78 12.03 -11.35 -5.03
CA SER A 78 11.31 -10.56 -6.03
C SER A 78 12.15 -10.36 -7.28
N ARG A 79 13.41 -9.92 -7.11
CA ARG A 79 14.36 -9.76 -8.23
C ARG A 79 14.61 -11.07 -8.98
N GLN A 80 14.73 -12.18 -8.27
CA GLN A 80 14.91 -13.47 -8.91
C GLN A 80 13.67 -13.85 -9.73
N LYS A 81 12.49 -13.79 -9.11
CA LYS A 81 11.22 -14.13 -9.77
C LYS A 81 10.93 -13.25 -10.99
N ILE A 82 11.23 -11.96 -10.92
CA ILE A 82 11.01 -11.02 -12.02
C ILE A 82 11.92 -11.32 -13.21
N ARG A 83 13.18 -11.71 -12.96
CA ARG A 83 14.08 -12.20 -14.02
C ARG A 83 13.56 -13.48 -14.69
N GLU A 84 12.94 -14.37 -13.91
CA GLU A 84 12.40 -15.65 -14.40
C GLU A 84 11.10 -15.47 -15.19
N ASN A 85 10.20 -14.57 -14.75
CA ASN A 85 8.89 -14.40 -15.37
C ASN A 85 8.94 -13.77 -16.77
N ASN A 86 10.01 -13.04 -17.12
CA ASN A 86 10.25 -12.44 -18.44
C ASN A 86 9.01 -11.76 -19.08
N ASN A 87 8.17 -11.11 -18.25
CA ASN A 87 7.01 -10.39 -18.72
C ASN A 87 7.44 -9.30 -19.71
N TRP A 88 6.74 -9.18 -20.85
CA TRP A 88 7.04 -8.20 -21.90
C TRP A 88 8.48 -8.30 -22.41
N ASP A 89 8.95 -9.53 -22.68
CA ASP A 89 10.32 -9.83 -23.13
C ASP A 89 11.40 -9.24 -22.20
N GLY A 90 11.07 -9.12 -20.91
CA GLY A 90 12.00 -8.63 -19.90
C GLY A 90 12.18 -7.11 -19.92
N HIS A 91 11.19 -6.36 -20.43
CA HIS A 91 11.26 -4.91 -20.48
C HIS A 91 11.49 -4.31 -19.07
N PRO A 92 12.55 -3.48 -18.87
CA PRO A 92 12.94 -3.02 -17.53
C PRO A 92 11.85 -2.29 -16.74
N TRP A 93 10.97 -1.55 -17.42
CA TRP A 93 9.87 -0.86 -16.74
C TRP A 93 8.80 -1.81 -16.19
N SER A 94 8.49 -2.90 -16.91
CA SER A 94 7.54 -3.89 -16.41
C SER A 94 8.10 -4.61 -15.18
N GLN A 95 9.41 -4.87 -15.20
CA GLN A 95 10.11 -5.48 -14.07
C GLN A 95 10.08 -4.58 -12.82
N GLU A 96 10.28 -3.28 -12.99
CA GLU A 96 10.21 -2.33 -11.87
C GLU A 96 8.78 -2.16 -11.33
N ASP A 97 7.77 -2.14 -12.19
CA ASP A 97 6.37 -2.09 -11.76
C ASP A 97 5.97 -3.33 -10.93
N ASP A 98 6.36 -4.52 -11.39
CA ASP A 98 6.14 -5.79 -10.68
C ASP A 98 6.85 -5.78 -9.32
N ARG A 99 8.11 -5.32 -9.28
CA ARG A 99 8.90 -5.18 -8.05
C ARG A 99 8.23 -4.21 -7.08
N GLY A 100 7.83 -3.04 -7.56
CA GLY A 100 7.18 -2.01 -6.76
C GLY A 100 5.84 -2.46 -6.21
N TRP A 101 5.08 -3.29 -6.95
CA TRP A 101 3.84 -3.87 -6.43
C TRP A 101 4.09 -4.87 -5.30
N GLN A 102 5.10 -5.73 -5.44
CA GLN A 102 5.49 -6.68 -4.40
C GLN A 102 5.96 -5.95 -3.14
N GLU A 103 6.88 -4.98 -3.28
CA GLU A 103 7.38 -4.16 -2.18
C GLU A 103 6.24 -3.48 -1.41
N ARG A 104 5.31 -2.82 -2.12
CA ARG A 104 4.15 -2.17 -1.48
C ARG A 104 3.26 -3.15 -0.73
N THR A 105 3.15 -4.39 -1.20
CA THR A 105 2.34 -5.42 -0.56
C THR A 105 3.01 -5.89 0.73
N THR A 106 4.29 -6.24 0.68
CA THR A 106 5.08 -6.63 1.85
C THR A 106 5.13 -5.53 2.92
N VAL A 107 5.33 -4.27 2.50
CA VAL A 107 5.36 -3.13 3.42
C VAL A 107 4.02 -2.96 4.14
N ARG A 108 2.88 -3.16 3.44
CA ARG A 108 1.55 -3.12 4.07
C ARG A 108 1.36 -4.23 5.09
N GLU A 109 1.80 -5.45 4.78
CA GLU A 109 1.70 -6.60 5.69
C GLU A 109 2.54 -6.40 6.95
N LEU A 110 3.77 -5.91 6.81
CA LEU A 110 4.65 -5.62 7.94
C LEU A 110 4.10 -4.48 8.80
N ALA A 111 3.58 -3.41 8.18
CA ALA A 111 2.94 -2.32 8.91
C ALA A 111 1.74 -2.83 9.74
N ALA A 112 0.91 -3.69 9.17
CA ALA A 112 -0.21 -4.32 9.87
C ALA A 112 0.25 -5.24 11.01
N LYS A 113 1.23 -6.12 10.75
CA LYS A 113 1.78 -7.08 11.73
C LYS A 113 2.37 -6.37 12.94
N HIS A 114 3.15 -5.32 12.72
CA HIS A 114 3.85 -4.59 13.77
C HIS A 114 3.05 -3.41 14.33
N LYS A 115 1.83 -3.15 13.82
CA LYS A 115 0.97 -2.01 14.19
C LYS A 115 1.70 -0.66 14.07
N ILE A 116 2.45 -0.49 13.00
CA ILE A 116 3.22 0.71 12.67
C ILE A 116 2.75 1.32 11.35
N SER A 117 3.13 2.56 11.10
CA SER A 117 2.90 3.23 9.83
C SER A 117 3.80 2.66 8.72
N LEU A 118 3.36 2.76 7.47
CA LEU A 118 4.17 2.44 6.29
C LEU A 118 5.49 3.23 6.31
N SER A 119 5.45 4.50 6.74
CA SER A 119 6.62 5.36 6.86
C SER A 119 7.66 4.80 7.83
N GLN A 120 7.24 4.21 8.95
CA GLN A 120 8.17 3.56 9.88
C GLN A 120 8.85 2.34 9.24
N VAL A 121 8.14 1.56 8.43
CA VAL A 121 8.72 0.42 7.70
C VAL A 121 9.80 0.91 6.73
N TYR A 122 9.53 1.96 5.95
CA TYR A 122 10.52 2.54 5.04
C TYR A 122 11.71 3.18 5.76
N LEU A 123 11.50 3.80 6.92
CA LEU A 123 12.59 4.31 7.75
C LEU A 123 13.48 3.20 8.29
N VAL A 124 12.91 2.04 8.65
CA VAL A 124 13.68 0.85 9.02
C VAL A 124 14.48 0.31 7.84
N LEU A 125 13.89 0.28 6.64
CA LEU A 125 14.59 -0.11 5.41
C LEU A 125 15.80 0.80 5.14
N ASP A 126 15.60 2.13 5.14
CA ASP A 126 16.66 3.12 4.96
C ASP A 126 17.75 2.98 6.04
N GLN A 127 17.36 2.81 7.31
CA GLN A 127 18.32 2.58 8.38
C GLN A 127 19.14 1.31 8.15
N GLY A 128 18.52 0.19 7.77
CA GLY A 128 19.23 -1.06 7.55
C GLY A 128 20.20 -0.99 6.36
N ILE A 129 19.83 -0.28 5.29
CA ILE A 129 20.73 0.00 4.15
C ILE A 129 21.93 0.84 4.62
N ARG A 130 21.69 1.94 5.34
CA ARG A 130 22.76 2.83 5.85
C ARG A 130 23.71 2.13 6.83
N LEU A 131 23.15 1.30 7.72
CA LEU A 131 23.91 0.52 8.70
C LEU A 131 24.46 -0.79 8.13
N ARG A 132 24.24 -1.07 6.84
CA ARG A 132 24.69 -2.28 6.16
C ARG A 132 24.30 -3.56 6.88
N TRP A 133 23.06 -3.64 7.35
CA TRP A 133 22.53 -4.86 7.93
C TRP A 133 22.53 -5.98 6.88
N PRO A 134 22.84 -7.22 7.28
CA PRO A 134 22.87 -8.34 6.36
C PRO A 134 21.46 -8.71 5.89
N ALA A 135 21.32 -8.99 4.60
CA ALA A 135 20.16 -9.65 4.03
C ALA A 135 20.24 -11.17 4.23
N ALA A 136 19.29 -11.92 3.67
CA ALA A 136 19.25 -13.38 3.78
C ALA A 136 20.48 -14.10 3.22
N ASP A 137 21.17 -13.49 2.25
CA ASP A 137 22.42 -14.00 1.66
C ASP A 137 23.67 -13.63 2.48
N GLY A 138 23.49 -12.99 3.64
CA GLY A 138 24.56 -12.52 4.51
C GLY A 138 25.24 -11.23 4.02
N LYS A 139 24.84 -10.68 2.87
CA LYS A 139 25.41 -9.45 2.30
C LYS A 139 24.50 -8.26 2.59
N PRO A 140 25.06 -7.04 2.73
CA PRO A 140 24.22 -5.86 2.86
C PRO A 140 23.44 -5.61 1.57
N LEU A 141 22.19 -5.17 1.73
CA LEU A 141 21.38 -4.77 0.58
C LEU A 141 22.01 -3.54 -0.08
N VAL A 142 22.32 -3.63 -1.37
CA VAL A 142 22.90 -2.52 -2.12
C VAL A 142 21.77 -1.68 -2.70
N ALA A 143 21.75 -0.39 -2.37
CA ALA A 143 20.87 0.56 -3.04
C ALA A 143 21.20 0.59 -4.53
N THR A 144 20.26 0.17 -5.37
CA THR A 144 20.42 0.13 -6.83
C THR A 144 19.96 1.39 -7.54
N VAL A 145 19.25 2.27 -6.82
CA VAL A 145 18.90 3.60 -7.33
C VAL A 145 20.01 4.54 -6.86
N PRO A 146 20.79 5.16 -7.77
CA PRO A 146 21.69 6.22 -7.37
C PRO A 146 20.87 7.30 -6.64
N PRO A 147 21.37 7.86 -5.52
CA PRO A 147 20.65 8.92 -4.84
C PRO A 147 20.28 10.01 -5.85
N ILE A 148 19.06 10.54 -5.77
CA ILE A 148 18.66 11.71 -6.57
C ILE A 148 19.63 12.83 -6.18
N GLU A 149 20.60 13.12 -7.05
CA GLU A 149 21.41 14.31 -6.91
C GLU A 149 20.46 15.50 -7.07
N LEU A 150 20.19 16.19 -5.97
CA LEU A 150 19.55 17.49 -6.01
C LEU A 150 20.47 18.36 -6.87
N ARG A 151 20.01 18.79 -8.06
CA ARG A 151 20.78 19.71 -8.90
C ARG A 151 21.29 20.84 -8.02
N HIS A 152 22.60 20.91 -7.84
CA HIS A 152 23.25 22.06 -7.25
C HIS A 152 22.89 23.26 -8.14
N GLN A 153 22.03 24.15 -7.63
CA GLN A 153 21.86 25.50 -8.16
C GLN A 153 22.87 26.41 -7.46
#